data_AF-A0AAW2U7X0-F1
#
_entry.id   AF-A0AAW2U7X0-F1
#
_cell.length_a   1.000
_cell.length_b   1.000
_cell.length_c   1.000
_cell.angle_alpha   90.00
_cell.angle_beta   90.00
_cell.angle_gamma   90.00
#
_symmetry.space_group_name_H-M   'P 1'
#
loop_
_entity.id
_entity.type
_entity.pdbx_description
1 polymer ?
#
loop_
_entity_poly.entity_id
_entity_poly.type
_entity_poly.pdbx_seq_one_letter_code
_entity_poly.pdbx_strand_id
1 'polypeptide(L)'
;MYMYMYQWLFSFFSFWYPRAQASTRARLAPWHAVFGLAIFFMAILSAETGLVEKFIFLGLHRSQEALIVNFTGLLVLVFAASVGLTVLVPSA
;
A
#
# COMPACT_ATOMS: atom_id res chain seq x y z
N MET A 1 -0.98 3.08 9.30
CA MET A 1 -1.49 2.08 10.26
C MET A 1 -2.98 2.24 10.53
N TYR A 2 -3.45 3.34 11.14
CA TYR A 2 -4.86 3.49 11.54
C TYR A 2 -5.86 3.30 10.38
N MET A 3 -5.62 3.94 9.23
CA MET A 3 -6.48 3.78 8.04
C MET A 3 -6.59 2.32 7.58
N TYR A 4 -5.49 1.57 7.65
CA TYR A 4 -5.47 0.15 7.30
C TYR A 4 -6.35 -0.67 8.26
N MET A 5 -6.25 -0.43 9.57
CA MET A 5 -7.09 -1.13 10.56
C MET A 5 -8.58 -0.84 10.35
N TYR A 6 -8.95 0.42 10.12
CA TYR A 6 -10.35 0.78 9.86
C TYR A 6 -10.87 0.14 8.56
N GLN A 7 -10.07 0.20 7.49
CA GLN A 7 -10.41 -0.46 6.22
C GLN A 7 -10.60 -1.96 6.42
N TRP A 8 -9.69 -2.62 7.15
CA TRP A 8 -9.75 -4.06 7.42
C TRP A 8 -11.01 -4.42 8.22
N LEU A 9 -11.28 -3.72 9.33
CA LEU A 9 -12.45 -3.97 10.17
C LEU A 9 -13.75 -3.77 9.39
N PHE A 10 -13.88 -2.65 8.68
CA PHE A 10 -15.07 -2.36 7.87
C PHE A 10 -15.31 -3.43 6.79
N SER A 11 -14.23 -3.89 6.17
CA SER A 11 -14.29 -4.92 5.13
C SER A 11 -14.62 -6.29 5.70
N PHE A 12 -14.08 -6.62 6.87
CA PHE A 12 -14.40 -7.86 7.59
C PHE A 12 -15.91 -7.96 7.87
N PHE A 13 -16.50 -6.93 8.48
CA PHE A 13 -17.92 -6.94 8.80
C PHE A 13 -18.83 -6.87 7.56
N SER A 14 -18.37 -6.23 6.49
CA SER A 14 -19.13 -6.09 5.24
C SER A 14 -19.08 -7.34 4.36
N PHE A 15 -17.92 -7.98 4.21
CA PHE A 15 -17.70 -9.05 3.22
C PHE A 15 -17.54 -10.44 3.84
N TRP A 16 -17.13 -10.54 5.10
CA TRP A 16 -16.85 -11.82 5.78
C TRP A 16 -17.92 -12.22 6.79
N TYR A 17 -17.94 -11.62 7.98
CA TYR A 17 -18.87 -11.97 9.08
C TYR A 17 -19.25 -10.73 9.91
N PRO A 18 -20.54 -10.47 10.18
CA PRO A 18 -21.73 -11.29 9.89
C PRO A 18 -22.18 -11.25 8.43
N ARG A 19 -21.46 -10.50 7.58
CA ARG A 19 -21.69 -10.32 6.14
C ARG A 19 -22.88 -9.42 5.83
N ALA A 20 -22.62 -8.30 5.16
CA ALA A 20 -23.66 -7.39 4.73
C ALA A 20 -24.53 -7.97 3.59
N GLN A 21 -25.70 -7.38 3.37
CA GLN A 21 -26.59 -7.73 2.25
C GLN A 21 -25.89 -7.56 0.90
N ALA A 22 -26.32 -8.30 -0.11
CA ALA A 22 -25.70 -8.30 -1.45
C ALA A 22 -25.67 -6.90 -2.09
N SER A 23 -26.76 -6.13 -1.97
CA SER A 23 -26.87 -4.75 -2.47
C SER A 23 -25.85 -3.82 -1.82
N THR A 24 -25.69 -3.91 -0.49
CA THR A 24 -24.70 -3.15 0.27
C THR A 24 -23.29 -3.50 -0.17
N ARG A 25 -22.96 -4.79 -0.30
CA ARG A 25 -21.63 -5.24 -0.74
C ARG A 25 -21.31 -4.75 -2.15
N ALA A 26 -22.26 -4.82 -3.08
CA ALA A 26 -22.08 -4.32 -4.44
C ALA A 26 -21.76 -2.81 -4.45
N ARG A 27 -22.43 -2.02 -3.58
CA ARG A 27 -22.15 -0.59 -3.43
C ARG A 27 -20.80 -0.30 -2.76
N LEU A 28 -20.39 -1.14 -1.80
CA LEU A 28 -19.14 -0.95 -1.05
C LEU A 28 -17.90 -1.47 -1.76
N ALA A 29 -18.03 -2.47 -2.64
CA ALA A 29 -16.90 -3.08 -3.35
C ALA A 29 -15.98 -2.08 -4.10
N PRO A 30 -16.50 -1.13 -4.92
CA PRO A 30 -15.63 -0.17 -5.60
C PRO A 30 -14.91 0.76 -4.62
N TRP A 31 -15.59 1.21 -3.56
CA TRP A 31 -14.97 2.03 -2.52
C TRP A 31 -13.91 1.26 -1.76
N HIS A 32 -14.16 0.00 -1.42
CA HIS A 32 -13.20 -0.87 -0.77
C HIS A 32 -11.91 -0.99 -1.58
N ALA A 33 -12.02 -1.22 -2.89
CA ALA A 33 -10.88 -1.31 -3.80
C ALA A 33 -10.10 0.01 -3.88
N VAL A 34 -10.80 1.14 -4.10
CA VAL A 34 -10.16 2.47 -4.21
C VAL A 34 -9.44 2.87 -2.92
N PHE A 35 -10.09 2.72 -1.75
CA PHE A 35 -9.45 3.03 -0.47
C PHE A 35 -8.31 2.06 -0.15
N GLY A 36 -8.44 0.79 -0.50
CA GLY A 36 -7.37 -0.20 -0.36
C GLY A 36 -6.13 0.21 -1.15
N LEU A 37 -6.30 0.59 -2.42
CA LEU A 37 -5.21 1.03 -3.28
C LEU A 37 -4.59 2.35 -2.80
N ALA A 38 -5.40 3.30 -2.32
CA ALA A 38 -4.91 4.55 -1.74
C ALA A 38 -4.07 4.30 -0.47
N ILE A 39 -4.53 3.42 0.43
CA ILE A 39 -3.78 3.04 1.64
C ILE A 39 -2.47 2.35 1.27
N PHE A 40 -2.48 1.49 0.25
CA PHE A 40 -1.29 0.84 -0.28
C PHE A 40 -0.25 1.86 -0.76
N PHE A 41 -0.63 2.82 -1.62
CA PHE A 41 0.30 3.86 -2.06
C PHE A 41 0.80 4.75 -0.93
N MET A 42 -0.05 5.08 0.05
CA MET A 42 0.39 5.80 1.25
C MET A 42 1.41 5.02 2.08
N ALA A 43 1.30 3.69 2.15
CA ALA A 43 2.28 2.84 2.82
C ALA A 43 3.62 2.81 2.07
N ILE A 44 3.58 2.77 0.73
CA ILE A 44 4.77 2.89 -0.13
C ILE A 44 5.46 4.23 0.09
N LEU A 45 4.72 5.34 0.04
CA LEU A 45 5.27 6.68 0.31
C LEU A 45 5.89 6.75 1.70
N SER A 46 5.23 6.19 2.72
CA SER A 46 5.77 6.16 4.08
C SER A 46 7.07 5.37 4.18
N ALA A 47 7.18 4.24 3.45
CA ALA A 47 8.40 3.44 3.40
C ALA A 47 9.54 4.20 2.72
N GLU A 48 9.29 4.79 1.54
CA GLU A 48 10.27 5.59 0.81
C GLU A 48 10.77 6.78 1.65
N THR A 49 9.87 7.56 2.26
CA THR A 49 10.27 8.69 3.08
C THR A 49 11.01 8.26 4.34
N GLY A 50 10.66 7.11 4.93
CA GLY A 50 11.37 6.55 6.08
C GLY A 50 12.79 6.08 5.72
N LEU A 51 12.97 5.50 4.54
CA LEU A 51 14.30 5.16 4.01
C LEU A 51 15.15 6.41 3.79
N VAL A 52 14.57 7.47 3.21
CA VAL A 52 15.24 8.77 3.01
C VAL A 52 15.62 9.41 4.35
N GLU A 53 14.71 9.42 5.33
CA GLU A 53 14.99 9.93 6.68
C GLU A 53 16.18 9.22 7.31
N LYS A 54 16.21 7.88 7.25
CA LYS A 54 17.33 7.08 7.77
C LYS A 54 18.62 7.31 7.00
N PHE A 55 18.56 7.41 5.68
CA PHE A 55 19.71 7.72 4.84
C PHE A 55 20.37 9.04 5.28
N ILE A 56 19.55 10.07 5.51
CA ILE A 56 20.02 11.40 5.93
C ILE A 56 20.56 11.37 7.36
N PHE A 57 19.84 10.77 8.31
CA PHE A 57 20.25 10.76 9.72
C PHE A 57 21.51 9.94 9.98
N LEU A 58 21.75 8.89 9.20
CA LEU A 58 22.99 8.12 9.25
C LEU A 58 24.14 8.80 8.46
N GLY A 59 23.86 9.90 7.75
CA GLY A 59 24.86 10.60 6.95
C GLY A 59 25.45 9.74 5.84
N LEU A 60 24.66 8.81 5.28
CA LEU A 60 25.15 7.87 4.28
C LEU A 60 25.60 8.61 3.02
N HIS A 61 26.82 8.36 2.59
CA HIS A 61 27.36 8.95 1.36
C HIS A 61 28.28 7.98 0.63
N ARG A 62 27.95 7.69 -0.64
CA ARG A 62 28.76 6.85 -1.55
C ARG A 62 29.35 5.58 -0.90
N SER A 63 28.58 4.94 -0.02
CA SER A 63 28.95 3.71 0.67
C SER A 63 28.13 2.53 0.13
N GLN A 64 28.57 1.30 0.42
CA GLN A 64 27.80 0.09 0.07
C GLN A 64 26.42 0.10 0.75
N GLU A 65 26.34 0.56 2.00
CA GLU A 65 25.08 0.71 2.72
C GLU A 65 24.15 1.71 2.04
N ALA A 66 24.68 2.85 1.59
CA ALA A 66 23.92 3.85 0.81
C ALA A 66 23.31 3.26 -0.46
N LEU A 67 24.07 2.42 -1.18
CA LEU A 67 23.60 1.72 -2.38
C LEU A 67 22.49 0.71 -2.05
N ILE A 68 22.64 -0.06 -0.98
CA ILE A 68 21.64 -1.04 -0.54
C ILE A 68 20.32 -0.35 -0.16
N VAL A 69 20.39 0.76 0.58
CA VAL A 69 19.19 1.54 0.96
C VAL A 69 18.47 2.08 -0.28
N ASN A 70 19.21 2.71 -1.20
CA ASN A 70 18.63 3.24 -2.43
C ASN A 70 18.06 2.15 -3.34
N PHE A 71 18.75 1.02 -3.48
CA PHE A 71 18.26 -0.10 -4.26
C PHE A 71 17.00 -0.71 -3.64
N THR A 72 16.92 -0.77 -2.31
CA THR A 72 15.72 -1.23 -1.60
C THR A 72 14.53 -0.31 -1.90
N GLY A 73 14.71 1.02 -1.84
CA GLY A 73 13.65 1.96 -2.23
C GLY A 73 13.21 1.78 -3.69
N LEU A 74 14.16 1.60 -4.62
CA LEU A 74 13.84 1.31 -6.02
C LEU A 74 13.01 0.03 -6.18
N LEU A 75 13.36 -1.05 -5.45
CA LEU A 75 12.59 -2.30 -5.48
C LEU A 75 11.17 -2.11 -4.92
N VAL A 76 11.01 -1.32 -3.85
CA VAL A 76 9.71 -0.99 -3.27
C VAL A 76 8.85 -0.19 -4.26
N LEU A 77 9.44 0.76 -4.98
CA LEU A 77 8.75 1.52 -6.05
C LEU A 77 8.33 0.63 -7.23
N VAL A 78 9.22 -0.24 -7.70
CA VAL A 78 8.89 -1.19 -8.78
C VAL A 78 7.77 -2.13 -8.34
N PHE A 79 7.83 -2.64 -7.10
CA PHE A 79 6.76 -3.45 -6.52
C PHE A 79 5.42 -2.69 -6.49
N ALA A 80 5.42 -1.43 -6.06
CA ALA A 80 4.22 -0.59 -6.05
C ALA A 80 3.61 -0.42 -7.44
N ALA A 81 4.45 -0.19 -8.45
CA ALA A 81 4.02 -0.09 -9.85
C ALA A 81 3.43 -1.41 -10.35
N SER A 82 4.09 -2.55 -10.08
CA SER A 82 3.58 -3.87 -10.47
C SER A 82 2.22 -4.17 -9.83
N VAL A 83 2.08 -3.97 -8.51
CA VAL A 83 0.81 -4.18 -7.80
C VAL A 83 -0.28 -3.25 -8.33
N GLY A 84 0.04 -1.96 -8.52
CA GLY A 84 -0.89 -0.97 -9.06
C GLY A 84 -1.41 -1.36 -10.44
N LEU A 85 -0.51 -1.79 -11.34
CA LEU A 85 -0.89 -2.28 -12.66
C LEU A 85 -1.77 -3.53 -12.58
N THR A 86 -1.42 -4.51 -11.75
CA THR A 86 -2.23 -5.74 -11.59
C THR A 86 -3.63 -5.46 -11.07
N VAL A 87 -3.80 -4.47 -10.18
CA VAL A 87 -5.12 -4.11 -9.63
C VAL A 87 -5.95 -3.28 -10.61
N LEU A 88 -5.33 -2.40 -11.40
CA LEU A 88 -6.02 -1.47 -12.29
C LEU A 88 -6.32 -2.05 -13.67
N VAL A 89 -5.48 -2.97 -14.17
CA VAL A 89 -5.70 -3.62 -15.46
C VAL A 89 -6.79 -4.67 -15.30
N PRO A 90 -7.91 -4.57 -16.04
CA PRO A 90 -8.92 -5.61 -16.05
C PRO A 90 -8.29 -6.93 -16.48
N SER A 91 -8.43 -7.97 -15.66
CA SER A 91 -8.16 -9.34 -16.11
C SER A 91 -9.16 -9.68 -17.21
N ALA A 92 -8.68 -9.73 -18.45
CA ALA A 92 -9.44 -10.18 -19.62
C ALA A 92 -9.92 -11.63 -19.46
#